data_AF-A0A8C4ZEJ7-F1
#
_entry.id   AF-A0A8C4ZEJ7-F1
#
_cell.length_a   1.000
_cell.length_b   1.000
_cell.length_c   1.000
_cell.angle_alpha   90.00
_cell.angle_beta   90.00
_cell.angle_gamma   90.00
#
_symmetry.space_group_name_H-M   'P 1'
#
loop_
_entity.id
_entity.type
_entity.pdbx_description
1 polymer ?
#
loop_
_entity_poly.entity_id
_entity_poly.type
_entity_poly.pdbx_seq_one_letter_code
_entity_poly.pdbx_strand_id
1 'polypeptide(L)'
;MSDNEDNFDDGDFDEGEEDEGLDDLENPEDEDRENVAVLPAGSGSGANAKRITTVYMTKYERARVLGTRALQIAMCAPVMVELEGETDPLQIAMKELKCRKIPIIIRRYLPDNSYEDWGCDELIITD
;
A
#
# COMPACT_ATOMS: atom_id res chain seq x y z
N MET A 1 29.87 14.56 -66.38
CA MET A 1 28.98 13.52 -65.87
C MET A 1 28.61 13.95 -64.46
N SER A 2 27.33 14.30 -64.28
CA SER A 2 26.70 14.53 -62.97
C SER A 2 26.55 13.22 -62.22
N ASP A 3 26.45 13.32 -60.89
CA ASP A 3 25.52 12.63 -59.96
C ASP A 3 26.16 12.69 -58.56
N ASN A 4 25.78 13.66 -57.72
CA ASN A 4 24.65 13.63 -56.77
C ASN A 4 25.04 12.94 -55.45
N GLU A 5 25.79 13.64 -54.58
CA GLU A 5 25.84 13.29 -53.15
C GLU A 5 24.72 14.07 -52.44
N ASP A 6 23.72 13.31 -52.03
CA ASP A 6 22.47 13.78 -51.46
C ASP A 6 22.69 14.59 -50.18
N ASN A 7 22.12 15.79 -50.23
CA ASN A 7 21.89 16.72 -49.14
C ASN A 7 20.92 16.09 -48.14
N PHE A 8 21.43 15.49 -47.06
CA PHE A 8 20.63 15.19 -45.87
C PHE A 8 20.46 16.48 -45.05
N ASP A 9 19.58 17.33 -45.56
CA ASP A 9 18.77 18.25 -44.77
C ASP A 9 17.61 17.43 -44.21
N ASP A 10 17.64 17.12 -42.92
CA ASP A 10 16.44 16.68 -42.22
C ASP A 10 16.54 17.05 -40.74
N GLY A 11 15.71 18.04 -40.37
CA GLY A 11 15.17 18.14 -39.02
C GLY A 11 15.96 18.99 -38.05
N ASP A 12 15.75 20.30 -38.16
CA ASP A 12 15.55 21.18 -37.01
C ASP A 12 14.60 20.47 -36.02
N PHE A 13 15.16 19.67 -35.10
CA PHE A 13 14.42 19.07 -34.00
C PHE A 13 14.24 20.18 -32.97
N ASP A 14 13.19 20.95 -33.18
CA ASP A 14 12.54 21.82 -32.21
C ASP A 14 12.23 20.96 -30.97
N GLU A 15 13.19 20.84 -30.05
CA GLU A 15 13.00 20.26 -28.71
C GLU A 15 12.23 21.28 -27.85
N GLY A 16 11.06 21.67 -28.36
CA GLY A 16 10.03 22.43 -27.68
C GLY A 16 8.95 21.48 -27.24
N GLU A 17 9.22 20.75 -26.15
CA GLU A 17 8.22 20.26 -25.18
C GLU A 17 9.02 19.69 -23.99
N GLU A 18 9.72 20.58 -23.27
CA GLU A 18 9.95 20.35 -21.84
C GLU A 18 8.55 20.39 -21.22
N ASP A 19 7.99 19.21 -20.94
CA ASP A 19 6.74 18.99 -20.22
C ASP A 19 6.77 19.77 -18.90
N GLU A 20 6.28 21.01 -18.95
CA GLU A 20 6.00 21.84 -17.79
C GLU A 20 4.89 21.17 -16.98
N GLY A 21 5.27 20.47 -15.91
CA GLY A 21 4.33 20.22 -14.83
C GLY A 21 4.47 18.90 -14.07
N LEU A 22 5.63 18.66 -13.46
CA LEU A 22 5.71 17.67 -12.38
C LEU A 22 6.37 18.21 -11.11
N ASP A 23 6.27 19.52 -10.86
CA ASP A 23 6.79 20.16 -9.64
C ASP A 23 5.68 20.70 -8.72
N ASP A 24 4.42 20.29 -8.93
CA ASP A 24 3.31 20.56 -8.02
C ASP A 24 2.60 19.28 -7.56
N LEU A 25 3.40 18.36 -7.02
CA LEU A 25 2.92 17.40 -6.02
C LEU A 25 3.31 17.89 -4.61
N GLU A 26 3.21 19.19 -4.34
CA GLU A 26 2.86 19.62 -2.99
C GLU A 26 1.39 19.27 -2.82
N ASN A 27 1.13 18.06 -2.34
CA ASN A 27 -0.17 17.71 -1.81
C ASN A 27 -0.23 18.26 -0.38
N PRO A 28 -0.89 19.40 -0.11
CA PRO A 28 -1.03 19.91 1.26
C PRO A 28 -1.87 18.98 2.15
N GLU A 29 -2.42 17.88 1.61
CA GLU A 29 -3.06 16.81 2.39
C GLU A 29 -2.04 15.82 3.00
N ASP A 30 -0.74 16.08 2.88
CA ASP A 30 0.31 15.28 3.53
C ASP A 30 0.35 15.41 5.07
N GLU A 31 -0.56 16.19 5.68
CA GLU A 31 -0.78 16.19 7.13
C GLU A 31 -1.57 14.95 7.63
N ASP A 32 -2.17 14.14 6.74
CA ASP A 32 -2.81 12.86 7.13
C ASP A 32 -1.88 11.62 6.97
N ARG A 33 -0.59 11.85 6.74
CA ARG A 33 0.42 10.79 6.69
C ARG A 33 0.67 10.22 8.10
N GLU A 34 -0.01 9.11 8.37
CA GLU A 34 0.25 8.13 9.43
C GLU A 34 -0.69 8.06 10.65
N ASN A 35 -2.00 8.27 10.47
CA ASN A 35 -2.96 7.88 11.52
C ASN A 35 -3.14 6.36 11.69
N VAL A 36 -2.38 5.55 10.93
CA VAL A 36 -2.48 4.09 10.91
C VAL A 36 -1.09 3.46 11.01
N ALA A 37 -0.82 2.61 12.00
CA ALA A 37 0.42 1.81 12.07
C ALA A 37 0.13 0.30 11.95
N VAL A 38 0.98 -0.43 11.22
CA VAL A 38 0.90 -1.88 11.06
C VAL A 38 1.90 -2.53 12.02
N LEU A 39 1.40 -3.26 13.01
CA LEU A 39 2.20 -3.92 14.05
C LEU A 39 2.11 -5.45 13.93
N PRO A 40 3.14 -6.21 14.35
CA PRO A 40 3.04 -7.67 14.42
C PRO A 40 2.03 -8.11 15.48
N ALA A 41 1.34 -9.23 15.22
CA ALA A 41 0.26 -9.78 16.08
C ALA A 41 0.64 -10.04 17.56
N GLY A 42 1.93 -10.08 17.91
CA GLY A 42 2.40 -10.30 19.28
C GLY A 42 2.32 -9.08 20.21
N SER A 43 2.02 -7.89 19.68
CA SER A 43 2.00 -6.63 20.45
C SER A 43 0.64 -6.31 21.08
N GLY A 44 -0.39 -7.13 20.85
CA GLY A 44 -1.75 -6.91 21.30
C GLY A 44 -2.02 -7.42 22.71
N SER A 45 -1.67 -6.65 23.73
CA SER A 45 -2.21 -6.80 25.08
C SER A 45 -2.28 -5.44 25.77
N GLY A 46 -3.14 -4.58 25.24
CA GLY A 46 -3.54 -3.30 25.83
C GLY A 46 -5.05 -3.31 26.04
N ALA A 47 -5.46 -3.03 27.27
CA ALA A 47 -6.80 -3.22 27.82
C ALA A 47 -7.95 -2.74 26.93
N ASN A 48 -9.07 -3.46 27.09
CA ASN A 48 -10.43 -3.23 26.61
C ASN A 48 -10.98 -1.84 27.04
N ALA A 49 -10.31 -0.75 26.67
CA ALA A 49 -10.90 0.57 26.69
C ALA A 49 -11.98 0.61 25.60
N LYS A 50 -13.13 1.19 25.93
CA LYS A 50 -14.28 1.30 25.03
C LYS A 50 -13.86 1.94 23.71
N ARG A 51 -13.58 1.12 22.70
CA ARG A 51 -13.20 1.56 21.35
C ARG A 51 -14.38 2.33 20.74
N ILE A 52 -14.08 3.47 20.14
CA ILE A 52 -15.05 4.37 19.50
C ILE A 52 -14.96 4.32 17.98
N THR A 53 -13.85 3.84 17.41
CA THR A 53 -13.71 3.76 15.95
C THR A 53 -14.54 2.64 15.34
N THR A 54 -14.80 2.75 14.04
CA THR A 54 -15.68 1.84 13.30
C THR A 54 -15.16 0.40 13.27
N VAL A 55 -16.03 -0.60 13.37
CA VAL A 55 -15.65 -2.02 13.24
C VAL A 55 -15.31 -2.43 11.80
N TYR A 56 -15.47 -1.52 10.84
CA TYR A 56 -15.17 -1.77 9.43
C TYR A 56 -13.71 -1.43 9.11
N MET A 57 -13.06 -2.29 8.31
CA MET A 57 -11.76 -2.01 7.73
C MET A 57 -11.91 -0.97 6.63
N THR A 58 -11.11 0.10 6.67
CA THR A 58 -11.12 1.10 5.62
C THR A 58 -10.40 0.59 4.36
N LYS A 59 -10.72 1.15 3.20
CA LYS A 59 -10.01 0.82 1.94
C LYS A 59 -8.49 1.08 2.03
N TYR A 60 -8.09 2.08 2.80
CA TYR A 60 -6.68 2.46 3.01
C TYR A 60 -5.96 1.44 3.90
N GLU A 61 -6.62 0.99 4.97
CA GLU A 61 -6.10 -0.08 5.84
C GLU A 61 -5.94 -1.38 5.06
N ARG A 62 -6.97 -1.77 4.29
CA ARG A 62 -6.92 -2.95 3.42
C ARG A 62 -5.74 -2.88 2.45
N ALA A 63 -5.56 -1.76 1.76
CA ALA A 63 -4.44 -1.56 0.84
C ALA A 63 -3.08 -1.66 1.55
N ARG A 64 -2.94 -1.01 2.71
CA ARG A 64 -1.68 -1.01 3.49
C ARG A 64 -1.34 -2.39 4.03
N VAL A 65 -2.33 -3.10 4.58
CA VAL A 65 -2.16 -4.48 5.10
C VAL A 65 -1.74 -5.42 3.98
N LEU A 66 -2.41 -5.37 2.82
CA LEU A 66 -2.04 -6.19 1.66
C LEU A 66 -0.63 -5.85 1.15
N GLY A 67 -0.29 -4.58 1.02
CA GLY A 67 1.03 -4.14 0.56
C GLY A 67 2.15 -4.55 1.52
N THR A 68 1.99 -4.28 2.82
CA THR A 68 2.96 -4.69 3.84
C THR A 68 3.10 -6.21 3.90
N ARG A 69 1.99 -6.95 3.83
CA ARG A 69 2.04 -8.41 3.90
C ARG A 69 2.65 -9.03 2.64
N ALA A 70 2.31 -8.52 1.45
CA ALA A 70 2.91 -8.96 0.20
C ALA A 70 4.43 -8.73 0.22
N LEU A 71 4.90 -7.58 0.73
CA LEU A 71 6.33 -7.32 0.91
C LEU A 71 6.99 -8.32 1.86
N GLN A 72 6.36 -8.63 3.01
CA GLN A 72 6.88 -9.64 3.93
C GLN A 72 7.01 -11.01 3.25
N ILE A 73 6.00 -11.44 2.49
CA ILE A 73 6.02 -12.71 1.75
C ILE A 73 7.13 -12.70 0.69
N ALA A 74 7.30 -11.58 -0.03
CA ALA A 74 8.39 -11.41 -1.00
C ALA A 74 9.79 -11.51 -0.34
N MET A 75 9.90 -11.09 0.92
CA MET A 75 11.09 -11.27 1.77
C MET A 75 11.15 -12.65 2.45
N CYS A 76 10.45 -13.64 1.91
CA CYS A 76 10.40 -15.02 2.40
C CYS A 76 9.87 -15.17 3.85
N ALA A 77 9.01 -14.26 4.31
CA ALA A 77 8.33 -14.45 5.59
C ALA A 77 7.40 -15.67 5.55
N PRO A 78 7.15 -16.34 6.71
CA PRO A 78 6.26 -17.50 6.76
C PRO A 78 4.83 -17.16 6.32
N VAL A 79 4.27 -17.97 5.42
CA VAL A 79 2.89 -17.87 4.93
C VAL A 79 1.95 -18.63 5.88
N MET A 80 0.79 -18.05 6.17
CA MET A 80 -0.18 -18.55 7.16
C MET A 80 -1.32 -19.39 6.56
N VAL A 81 -1.36 -19.50 5.23
CA VAL A 81 -2.34 -20.27 4.44
C VAL A 81 -1.64 -21.30 3.55
N GLU A 82 -2.39 -22.31 3.12
CA GLU A 82 -1.91 -23.28 2.16
C GLU A 82 -1.86 -22.67 0.76
N LEU A 83 -0.75 -22.91 0.06
CA LEU A 83 -0.54 -22.48 -1.32
C LEU A 83 -1.09 -23.57 -2.27
N GLU A 84 -1.97 -23.17 -3.18
CA GLU A 84 -2.58 -23.99 -4.24
C GLU A 84 -2.03 -23.61 -5.62
N GLY A 85 -0.75 -23.20 -5.67
CA GLY A 85 -0.08 -22.77 -6.90
C GLY A 85 0.04 -21.25 -7.06
N GLU A 86 -0.36 -20.46 -6.07
CA GLU A 86 -0.10 -19.02 -6.05
C GLU A 86 1.40 -18.76 -5.88
N THR A 87 1.99 -18.01 -6.81
CA THR A 87 3.39 -17.59 -6.78
C THR A 87 3.56 -16.10 -6.50
N ASP A 88 2.53 -15.31 -6.80
CA ASP A 88 2.53 -13.86 -6.58
C ASP A 88 2.31 -13.54 -5.09
N PRO A 89 3.24 -12.82 -4.42
CA PRO A 89 3.10 -12.43 -3.03
C PRO A 89 1.81 -11.67 -2.73
N LEU A 90 1.32 -10.86 -3.67
CA LEU A 90 0.07 -10.12 -3.47
C LEU A 90 -1.14 -11.06 -3.51
N GLN A 91 -1.23 -12.02 -4.43
CA GLN A 91 -2.26 -13.05 -4.41
C GLN A 91 -2.27 -13.85 -3.11
N ILE A 92 -1.08 -14.21 -2.59
CA ILE A 92 -0.95 -14.93 -1.32
C ILE A 92 -1.46 -14.07 -0.16
N ALA A 93 -1.07 -12.79 -0.10
CA ALA A 93 -1.57 -11.85 0.91
C ALA A 93 -3.10 -11.67 0.83
N MET A 94 -3.68 -11.60 -0.38
CA MET A 94 -5.13 -11.55 -0.55
C MET A 94 -5.82 -12.82 -0.03
N LYS A 95 -5.22 -14.00 -0.26
CA LYS A 95 -5.72 -15.27 0.27
C LYS A 95 -5.66 -15.29 1.80
N GLU A 96 -4.57 -14.84 2.39
CA GLU A 96 -4.46 -14.71 3.86
C GLU A 96 -5.48 -13.74 4.45
N LEU A 97 -5.75 -12.61 3.78
CA LEU A 97 -6.75 -11.63 4.22
C LEU A 97 -8.16 -12.24 4.19
N LYS A 98 -8.50 -12.96 3.11
CA LYS A 98 -9.79 -13.67 2.98
C LYS A 98 -9.96 -14.74 4.07
N CYS A 99 -8.89 -15.44 4.43
CA CYS A 99 -8.88 -16.41 5.53
C CYS A 99 -8.77 -15.77 6.93
N ARG A 100 -8.65 -14.44 7.03
CA ARG A 100 -8.40 -13.71 8.29
C ARG A 100 -7.19 -14.22 9.08
N LYS A 101 -6.13 -14.60 8.37
CA LYS A 101 -4.89 -15.17 8.95
C LYS A 101 -3.69 -14.23 8.86
N ILE A 102 -3.87 -12.98 8.47
CA ILE A 102 -2.77 -12.02 8.40
C ILE A 102 -2.33 -11.66 9.84
N PRO A 103 -1.05 -11.86 10.20
CA PRO A 103 -0.54 -11.58 11.55
C PRO A 103 -0.18 -10.09 11.73
N ILE A 104 -1.10 -9.19 11.35
CA ILE A 104 -0.94 -7.72 11.41
C ILE A 104 -2.05 -7.12 12.29
N ILE A 105 -1.66 -6.16 13.14
CA ILE A 105 -2.53 -5.28 13.91
C ILE A 105 -2.50 -3.90 13.26
N ILE A 106 -3.67 -3.31 13.09
CA ILE A 106 -3.90 -1.94 12.67
C ILE A 106 -4.05 -1.07 13.92
N ARG A 107 -3.13 -0.13 14.14
CA ARG A 107 -3.26 0.91 15.16
C ARG A 107 -3.88 2.16 14.57
N ARG A 108 -5.02 2.61 15.06
CA ARG A 108 -5.68 3.87 14.66
C ARG A 108 -5.40 4.96 15.67
N TYR A 109 -4.80 6.06 15.24
CA TYR A 109 -4.60 7.24 16.09
C TYR A 109 -5.85 8.12 16.10
N LEU A 110 -6.21 8.62 17.28
CA LEU A 110 -7.30 9.55 17.52
C LEU A 110 -6.75 10.99 17.59
N PRO A 111 -7.59 12.03 17.38
CA PRO A 111 -7.15 13.43 17.42
C PRO A 111 -6.59 13.88 18.77
N ASP A 112 -6.88 13.14 19.85
CA ASP A 112 -6.33 13.37 21.19
C ASP A 112 -4.97 12.67 21.41
N ASN A 113 -4.35 12.16 20.35
CA ASN A 113 -3.10 11.42 20.33
C ASN A 113 -3.16 10.06 21.06
N SER A 114 -4.36 9.60 21.45
CA SER A 114 -4.59 8.23 21.89
C SER A 114 -4.69 7.29 20.68
N TYR A 115 -4.73 5.98 20.90
CA TYR A 115 -4.82 5.02 19.81
C TYR A 115 -5.66 3.79 20.17
N GLU A 116 -6.20 3.16 19.13
CA GLU A 116 -6.91 1.90 19.20
C GLU A 116 -6.21 0.84 18.34
N ASP A 117 -5.85 -0.28 18.97
CA ASP A 117 -5.25 -1.41 18.27
C ASP A 117 -6.35 -2.40 17.85
N TRP A 118 -6.43 -2.65 16.54
CA TRP A 118 -7.38 -3.54 15.89
C TRP A 118 -6.66 -4.68 15.15
N GLY A 119 -6.93 -5.94 15.49
CA GLY A 119 -6.51 -7.08 14.69
C GLY A 119 -7.16 -7.10 13.30
N CYS A 120 -6.42 -7.56 12.28
CA CYS A 120 -7.02 -7.72 10.95
C CYS A 120 -8.17 -8.75 10.93
N ASP A 121 -8.19 -9.69 11.87
CA ASP A 121 -9.19 -10.73 12.03
C ASP A 121 -10.52 -10.24 12.64
N GLU A 122 -10.48 -9.16 13.43
CA GLU A 122 -11.65 -8.57 14.08
C GLU A 122 -12.38 -7.52 13.23
N LEU A 123 -11.72 -6.93 12.24
CA LEU A 123 -12.33 -5.92 11.37
C LEU A 123 -13.23 -6.55 10.28
N ILE A 124 -14.33 -5.88 9.98
CA ILE A 124 -15.25 -6.25 8.91
C ILE A 124 -14.73 -5.68 7.59
N ILE A 125 -14.43 -6.55 6.64
CA ILE A 125 -14.00 -6.18 5.30
C ILE A 125 -15.23 -6.08 4.41
N THR A 126 -15.46 -4.91 3.82
CA THR A 126 -16.44 -4.73 2.73
C THR A 126 -15.72 -4.98 1.41
N ASP A 127 -16.28 -5.88 0.59
CA ASP A 127 -15.73 -6.23 -0.72
C ASP A 127 -15.78 -5.05 -1.69
#